data_AF-A0A385SXV3-F1
#
_entry.id   AF-A0A385SXV3-F1
#
_cell.length_a   1.000
_cell.length_b   1.000
_cell.length_c   1.000
_cell.angle_alpha   90.00
_cell.angle_beta   90.00
_cell.angle_gamma   90.00
#
_symmetry.space_group_name_H-M   'P 1'
#
loop_
_entity.id
_entity.type
_entity.pdbx_description
1 polymer ?
#
loop_
_entity_poly.entity_id
_entity_poly.type
_entity_poly.pdbx_seq_one_letter_code
_entity_poly.pdbx_strand_id
1 'polypeptide(L)'
;MTFKEKMLYQQIHPVKLCVDFGTGFFTTYLAWQNKMSWFLILFLGPSVVVTMIVVAFADLERLKNSSFGKYVSQHMTSPIELIRSVGQIAMWVGGWFHIPSVIAMGFLFILGGWLKGKLF
;
A
#
# COMPACT_ATOMS: atom_id res chain seq x y z
N MET A 1 -0.74 -9.94 22.64
CA MET A 1 -1.42 -9.75 21.34
C MET A 1 -1.87 -11.08 20.77
N THR A 2 -3.09 -11.15 20.25
CA THR A 2 -3.54 -12.31 19.44
C THR A 2 -2.90 -12.30 18.05
N PHE A 3 -2.84 -13.45 17.37
CA PHE A 3 -2.24 -13.57 16.03
C PHE A 3 -2.93 -12.65 15.00
N LYS A 4 -4.26 -12.48 15.11
CA LYS A 4 -5.04 -11.51 14.33
C LYS A 4 -4.60 -10.07 14.56
N GLU A 5 -4.36 -9.67 15.81
CA GLU A 5 -3.85 -8.34 16.12
C GLU A 5 -2.45 -8.15 15.52
N LYS A 6 -1.54 -9.11 15.66
CA LYS A 6 -0.21 -9.02 15.04
C LYS A 6 -0.29 -8.86 13.52
N MET A 7 -1.13 -9.64 12.84
CA MET A 7 -1.34 -9.50 11.38
C MET A 7 -1.88 -8.12 11.00
N LEU A 8 -2.87 -7.63 11.74
CA LEU A 8 -3.48 -6.32 11.52
C LEU A 8 -2.44 -5.20 11.72
N TYR A 9 -1.73 -5.18 12.86
CA TYR A 9 -0.72 -4.16 13.16
C TYR A 9 0.50 -4.22 12.23
N GLN A 10 0.83 -5.40 11.70
CA GLN A 10 1.86 -5.57 10.69
C GLN A 10 1.45 -4.99 9.32
N GLN A 11 0.19 -5.15 8.90
CA GLN A 11 -0.33 -4.51 7.67
C GLN A 11 -0.41 -2.99 7.79
N ILE A 12 -0.67 -2.49 9.00
CA ILE A 12 -0.88 -1.09 9.32
C ILE A 12 0.42 -0.30 9.54
N HIS A 13 1.57 -0.98 9.53
CA HIS A 13 2.84 -0.34 9.84
C HIS A 13 3.13 0.86 8.88
N PRO A 14 3.38 2.08 9.39
CA PRO A 14 3.57 3.28 8.56
C PRO A 14 4.69 3.09 7.53
N VAL A 15 5.75 2.38 7.90
CA VAL A 15 6.84 2.03 6.98
C VAL A 15 6.34 1.15 5.82
N LYS A 16 5.45 0.18 6.08
CA LYS A 16 4.86 -0.65 5.03
C LYS A 16 4.01 0.17 4.09
N LEU A 17 3.23 1.08 4.64
CA LEU A 17 2.42 2.03 3.88
C LEU A 17 3.26 2.96 3.01
N CYS A 18 4.33 3.56 3.56
CA CYS A 18 5.26 4.40 2.80
C CYS A 18 5.96 3.62 1.70
N VAL A 19 6.42 2.40 2.00
CA VAL A 19 7.07 1.54 1.00
C VAL A 19 6.08 1.14 -0.07
N ASP A 20 4.88 0.68 0.27
CA ASP A 20 3.83 0.32 -0.70
C ASP A 20 3.43 1.50 -1.60
N PHE A 21 3.36 2.72 -1.06
CA PHE A 21 3.09 3.91 -1.86
C PHE A 21 4.25 4.21 -2.82
N GLY A 22 5.48 4.21 -2.31
CA GLY A 22 6.67 4.45 -3.11
C GLY A 22 6.82 3.40 -4.21
N THR A 23 6.66 2.12 -3.88
CA THR A 23 6.76 1.01 -4.82
C THR A 23 5.62 1.02 -5.81
N GLY A 24 4.41 1.41 -5.42
CA GLY A 24 3.28 1.65 -6.34
C GLY A 24 3.61 2.66 -7.44
N PHE A 25 4.24 3.78 -7.09
CA PHE A 25 4.70 4.77 -8.08
C PHE A 25 5.84 4.23 -8.95
N PHE A 26 6.86 3.62 -8.36
CA PHE A 26 7.99 3.05 -9.10
C PHE A 26 7.56 1.93 -10.06
N THR A 27 6.66 1.04 -9.63
CA THR A 27 6.12 -0.04 -10.47
C THR A 27 5.23 0.51 -11.59
N THR A 28 4.46 1.57 -11.34
CA THR A 28 3.71 2.27 -12.40
C THR A 28 4.65 2.90 -13.43
N TYR A 29 5.75 3.51 -12.99
CA TYR A 29 6.78 4.02 -13.89
C TYR A 29 7.47 2.91 -14.70
N LEU A 30 7.74 1.76 -14.07
CA LEU A 30 8.31 0.61 -14.79
C LEU A 30 7.33 -0.03 -15.76
N ALA A 31 6.03 -0.04 -15.44
CA ALA A 31 4.96 -0.44 -16.34
C ALA A 31 4.90 0.50 -17.55
N TRP A 32 5.03 1.81 -17.34
CA TRP A 32 5.19 2.80 -18.42
C TRP A 32 6.41 2.48 -19.30
N GLN A 33 7.55 2.11 -18.71
CA GLN A 33 8.72 1.73 -19.48
C GLN A 33 8.65 0.31 -20.09
N ASN A 34 7.53 -0.41 -19.95
CA ASN A 34 7.36 -1.82 -20.34
C ASN A 34 8.44 -2.77 -19.78
N LYS A 35 9.08 -2.42 -18.66
CA LYS A 35 10.16 -3.21 -18.04
C LYS A 35 9.59 -4.29 -17.13
N MET A 36 8.99 -5.32 -17.73
CA MET A 36 8.31 -6.42 -17.00
C MET A 36 9.17 -7.09 -15.93
N SER A 37 10.45 -7.36 -16.22
CA SER A 37 11.35 -8.02 -15.27
C SER A 37 11.53 -7.22 -13.98
N TRP A 38 11.76 -5.91 -14.11
CA TRP A 38 11.89 -5.00 -12.97
C TRP A 38 10.56 -4.76 -12.27
N PHE A 39 9.47 -4.68 -13.03
CA PHE A 39 8.13 -4.62 -12.49
C PHE A 39 7.87 -5.79 -11.54
N LEU A 40 8.09 -7.03 -11.97
CA LEU A 40 7.85 -8.23 -11.15
C LEU A 40 8.69 -8.24 -9.87
N ILE A 41 9.97 -7.88 -9.96
CA ILE A 41 10.87 -7.81 -8.81
C ILE A 41 10.37 -6.76 -7.80
N LEU A 42 9.99 -5.57 -8.27
CA LEU A 42 9.63 -4.44 -7.41
C LEU A 42 8.18 -4.42 -6.95
N PHE A 43 7.28 -5.15 -7.62
CA PHE A 43 5.92 -5.33 -7.15
C PHE A 43 5.89 -6.22 -5.89
N LEU A 44 6.71 -7.28 -5.85
CA LEU A 44 6.68 -8.25 -4.77
C LEU A 44 7.79 -8.05 -3.74
N GLY A 45 9.03 -7.80 -4.20
CA GLY A 45 10.23 -7.78 -3.39
C GLY A 45 10.16 -6.80 -2.21
N PRO A 46 9.85 -5.52 -2.44
CA PRO A 46 9.76 -4.53 -1.38
C PRO A 46 8.70 -4.87 -0.31
N SER A 47 7.56 -5.43 -0.71
CA SER A 47 6.53 -5.82 0.25
C SER A 47 6.96 -7.02 1.10
N VAL A 48 7.71 -7.97 0.52
CA VAL A 48 8.32 -9.10 1.24
C VAL A 48 9.41 -8.61 2.20
N VAL A 49 10.30 -7.74 1.75
CA VAL A 49 11.38 -7.17 2.57
C VAL A 49 10.82 -6.41 3.76
N VAL A 50 9.83 -5.55 3.57
CA VAL A 50 9.21 -4.83 4.68
C VAL A 50 8.48 -5.77 5.62
N THR A 51 7.80 -6.78 5.09
CA THR A 51 7.15 -7.80 5.92
C THR A 51 8.18 -8.50 6.82
N MET A 52 9.36 -8.87 6.29
CA MET A 52 10.44 -9.46 7.08
C MET A 52 11.00 -8.48 8.11
N ILE A 53 11.27 -7.23 7.74
CA ILE A 53 11.79 -6.20 8.66
C ILE A 53 10.81 -5.94 9.79
N VAL A 54 9.51 -5.79 9.49
CA VAL A 54 8.48 -5.53 10.50
C VAL A 54 8.32 -6.72 11.44
N VAL A 55 8.35 -7.96 10.93
CA VAL A 55 8.29 -9.16 11.79
C VAL A 55 9.53 -9.30 12.66
N ALA A 56 10.71 -8.99 12.12
CA ALA A 56 11.98 -9.20 12.80
C ALA A 56 12.34 -8.07 13.80
N PHE A 57 11.95 -6.83 13.51
CA PHE A 57 12.45 -5.66 14.24
C PHE A 57 11.38 -4.70 14.75
N ALA A 58 10.13 -4.76 14.29
CA ALA A 58 9.13 -3.80 14.74
C ALA A 58 8.54 -4.20 16.10
N ASP A 59 8.70 -3.31 17.07
CA ASP A 59 8.01 -3.38 18.35
C ASP A 59 6.54 -2.97 18.18
N LEU A 60 5.72 -3.95 17.81
CA LEU A 60 4.30 -3.80 17.48
C LEU A 60 3.47 -3.18 18.63
N GLU A 61 3.92 -3.32 19.88
CA GLU A 61 3.24 -2.73 21.04
C GLU A 61 3.41 -1.21 21.11
N ARG A 62 4.60 -0.71 20.76
CA ARG A 62 4.88 0.73 20.74
C ARG A 62 4.11 1.43 19.62
N LEU A 63 3.95 0.75 18.48
CA LEU A 63 3.18 1.26 17.35
C LEU A 63 1.67 1.28 17.64
N LYS A 64 1.13 0.23 18.27
CA LYS A 64 -0.27 0.16 18.73
C LYS A 64 -0.67 1.35 19.61
N ASN A 65 0.26 1.83 20.44
CA ASN A 65 0.02 2.95 21.35
C ASN A 65 0.19 4.34 20.72
N SER A 66 0.70 4.44 19.48
CA SER A 66 0.85 5.73 18.78
C SER A 66 -0.49 6.27 18.25
N SER A 67 -0.59 7.60 18.08
CA SER A 67 -1.77 8.25 17.48
C SER A 67 -2.08 7.73 16.07
N PHE A 68 -1.02 7.44 15.30
CA PHE A 68 -1.14 6.84 13.97
C PHE A 68 -1.63 5.39 14.03
N GLY A 69 -1.10 4.57 14.94
CA GLY A 69 -1.55 3.18 15.12
C GLY A 69 -3.01 3.06 15.55
N LYS A 70 -3.49 3.96 16.42
CA LYS A 70 -4.90 4.04 16.81
C LYS A 70 -5.81 4.48 15.66
N TYR A 71 -5.40 5.51 14.91
CA TYR A 71 -6.16 5.99 13.74
C TYR A 71 -6.32 4.88 12.69
N VAL A 72 -5.22 4.23 12.31
CA VAL A 72 -5.26 3.21 11.26
C VAL A 72 -5.94 1.92 11.77
N SER A 73 -5.75 1.53 13.03
CA SER A 73 -6.49 0.41 13.65
C SER A 73 -8.01 0.59 13.57
N GLN A 74 -8.51 1.82 13.59
CA GLN A 74 -9.94 2.11 13.56
C GLN A 74 -10.49 2.24 12.13
N HIS A 75 -9.65 2.64 11.16
CA HIS A 75 -10.10 2.98 9.81
C HIS A 75 -9.63 2.02 8.71
N MET A 76 -8.57 1.23 8.89
CA MET A 76 -8.19 0.19 7.91
C MET A 76 -9.15 -1.00 8.00
N THR A 77 -10.26 -0.85 7.30
CA THR A 77 -11.22 -1.91 7.00
C THR A 77 -10.90 -2.53 5.64
N SER A 78 -11.14 -3.84 5.49
CA SER A 78 -10.97 -4.60 4.22
C SER A 78 -11.47 -3.89 2.93
N PRO A 79 -12.57 -3.12 2.93
CA PRO A 79 -12.97 -2.31 1.77
C PRO A 79 -11.93 -1.29 1.30
N ILE A 80 -11.17 -0.66 2.21
CA ILE A 80 -10.15 0.33 1.82
C ILE A 80 -8.97 -0.34 1.13
N GLU A 81 -8.57 -1.53 1.59
CA GLU A 81 -7.52 -2.32 0.92
C GLU A 81 -7.93 -2.73 -0.50
N LEU A 82 -9.22 -3.09 -0.68
CA LEU A 82 -9.77 -3.44 -1.99
C LEU A 82 -9.72 -2.25 -2.96
N ILE A 83 -10.19 -1.07 -2.51
CA ILE A 83 -10.15 0.19 -3.29
C ILE A 83 -8.71 0.50 -3.71
N ARG A 84 -7.76 0.33 -2.79
CA ARG A 84 -6.33 0.59 -3.03
C ARG A 84 -5.77 -0.35 -4.09
N SER A 85 -6.11 -1.62 -4.01
CA SER A 85 -5.66 -2.64 -4.96
C SER A 85 -6.22 -2.40 -6.36
N VAL A 86 -7.52 -2.09 -6.46
CA VAL A 86 -8.17 -1.76 -7.74
C VAL A 86 -7.55 -0.51 -8.37
N GLY A 87 -7.34 0.55 -7.59
CA GLY A 87 -6.69 1.77 -8.09
C GLY A 87 -5.26 1.51 -8.57
N GLN A 88 -4.49 0.67 -7.87
CA GLN A 88 -3.12 0.33 -8.26
C GLN A 88 -3.08 -0.50 -9.56
N ILE A 89 -4.00 -1.45 -9.73
CA ILE A 89 -4.13 -2.22 -10.97
C ILE A 89 -4.47 -1.29 -12.14
N ALA A 90 -5.40 -0.35 -11.93
CA ALA A 90 -5.74 0.65 -12.94
C ALA A 90 -4.51 1.50 -13.33
N MET A 91 -3.71 1.93 -12.36
CA MET A 91 -2.45 2.64 -12.63
C MET A 91 -1.46 1.79 -13.43
N TRP A 92 -1.30 0.51 -13.11
CA TRP A 92 -0.42 -0.38 -13.87
C TRP A 92 -0.89 -0.60 -15.31
N VAL A 93 -2.19 -0.82 -15.52
CA VAL A 93 -2.79 -0.96 -16.85
C VAL A 93 -2.63 0.36 -17.63
N GLY A 94 -2.93 1.50 -17.01
CA GLY A 94 -2.73 2.81 -17.61
C GLY A 94 -1.26 3.08 -17.95
N GLY A 95 -0.34 2.68 -17.08
CA GLY A 95 1.10 2.73 -17.33
C GLY A 95 1.50 1.91 -18.56
N TRP A 96 1.08 0.64 -18.58
CA TRP A 96 1.40 -0.29 -19.67
C TRP A 96 0.92 0.23 -21.04
N PHE A 97 -0.33 0.69 -21.12
CA PHE A 97 -0.91 1.23 -22.36
C PHE A 97 -0.57 2.71 -22.63
N HIS A 98 0.25 3.34 -21.78
CA HIS A 98 0.62 4.76 -21.90
C HIS A 98 -0.58 5.72 -21.88
N ILE A 99 -1.60 5.40 -21.08
CA ILE A 99 -2.83 6.18 -20.94
C ILE A 99 -2.77 6.97 -19.62
N PRO A 100 -2.30 8.24 -19.62
CA PRO A 100 -2.10 9.01 -18.40
C PRO A 100 -3.41 9.32 -17.66
N SER A 101 -4.55 9.40 -18.37
CA SER A 101 -5.86 9.62 -17.76
C SER A 101 -6.28 8.46 -16.85
N VAL A 102 -5.97 7.22 -17.23
CA VAL A 102 -6.25 6.02 -16.42
C VAL A 102 -5.36 6.00 -15.18
N ILE A 103 -4.09 6.39 -15.31
CA ILE A 103 -3.17 6.54 -14.17
C ILE A 103 -3.70 7.59 -13.18
N ALA A 104 -4.11 8.75 -13.69
CA ALA A 104 -4.67 9.83 -12.87
C ALA A 104 -5.96 9.40 -12.16
N MET A 105 -6.88 8.72 -12.85
CA MET A 105 -8.10 8.19 -12.24
C MET A 105 -7.79 7.14 -11.16
N GLY A 106 -6.89 6.20 -11.40
CA GLY A 106 -6.48 5.20 -10.42
C GLY A 106 -5.87 5.84 -9.17
N PHE A 107 -5.05 6.87 -9.35
CA PHE A 107 -4.46 7.64 -8.26
C PHE A 107 -5.52 8.40 -7.45
N LEU A 108 -6.47 9.08 -8.12
CA LEU A 108 -7.59 9.75 -7.46
C LEU A 108 -8.49 8.77 -6.70
N PHE A 109 -8.66 7.55 -7.20
CA PHE A 109 -9.39 6.48 -6.52
C PHE A 109 -8.69 6.05 -5.22
N ILE A 110 -7.36 5.88 -5.25
CA ILE A 110 -6.55 5.58 -4.07
C ILE A 110 -6.66 6.72 -3.05
N LEU A 111 -6.51 7.98 -3.50
CA LEU A 111 -6.65 9.15 -2.63
C LEU A 111 -8.05 9.25 -2.02
N GLY A 112 -9.09 8.98 -2.80
CA GLY A 112 -10.48 8.94 -2.31
C GLY A 112 -10.68 7.86 -1.25
N GLY A 113 -10.06 6.69 -1.39
CA GLY A 113 -10.04 5.65 -0.37
C GLY A 113 -9.39 6.10 0.95
N TRP A 114 -8.27 6.84 0.86
CA TRP A 114 -7.61 7.45 2.02
C TRP A 114 -8.44 8.54 2.69
N LEU A 115 -9.06 9.40 1.88
CA LEU A 115 -9.86 10.51 2.37
C LEU A 115 -11.16 10.03 3.02
N LYS A 116 -11.79 8.97 2.50
CA LYS A 116 -12.93 8.31 3.17
C LYS A 116 -12.55 7.76 4.54
N GLY A 117 -11.32 7.25 4.71
CA GLY A 117 -10.80 6.86 6.02
C GLY A 117 -10.45 8.02 6.95
N LYS A 118 -10.28 9.25 6.43
CA LYS A 118 -10.01 10.47 7.22
C LYS A 118 -11.26 11.27 7.58
N LEU A 119 -12.36 11.12 6.83
CA LEU A 119 -13.54 11.99 6.87
C LEU A 119 -14.71 11.46 7.70
N PHE A 120 -14.60 10.28 8.30
CA PHE A 120 -15.63 9.69 9.17
C PHE A 120 -14.99 9.00 10.35
#